data_AF-W1J1I4-F1
#
_entry.id   AF-W1J1I4-F1
#
_cell.length_a   1.000
_cell.length_b   1.000
_cell.length_c   1.000
_cell.angle_alpha   90.00
_cell.angle_beta   90.00
_cell.angle_gamma   90.00
#
_symmetry.space_group_name_H-M   'P 1'
#
loop_
_entity.id
_entity.type
_entity.pdbx_description
1 polymer ?
#
loop_
_entity_poly.entity_id
_entity_poly.type
_entity_poly.pdbx_seq_one_letter_code
_entity_poly.pdbx_strand_id
1 'polypeptide(L)'
;MKLPCLNKNNVQITRIDYDSDTKKIIFYFLHANEEKILPAIVNNEEGKVKFISAIDESDELFNFLMSLMIIDSQVTKNFNRVAWNYIEGREVIFPVQLIS
;
A
#
# COMPACT_ATOMS: atom_id res chain seq x y z
N MET A 1 -23.19 -21.10 -16.08
CA MET A 1 -22.60 -19.75 -16.15
C MET A 1 -21.21 -19.82 -15.52
N LYS A 2 -20.14 -19.58 -16.29
CA LYS A 2 -18.78 -19.48 -15.73
C LYS A 2 -18.69 -18.14 -15.02
N LEU A 3 -18.36 -18.12 -13.72
CA LEU A 3 -17.93 -16.88 -13.06
C LEU A 3 -16.76 -16.30 -13.86
N PRO A 4 -16.71 -14.99 -14.11
CA PRO A 4 -15.51 -14.38 -14.66
C PRO A 4 -14.38 -14.68 -13.68
N CYS A 5 -13.33 -15.31 -14.18
CA CYS A 5 -12.11 -15.57 -13.44
C CYS A 5 -11.66 -14.22 -12.87
N LEU A 6 -11.70 -14.04 -11.54
CA LEU A 6 -11.11 -12.84 -10.94
C LEU A 6 -9.67 -12.77 -11.44
N ASN A 7 -9.31 -11.71 -12.16
CA ASN A 7 -7.91 -11.38 -12.43
C ASN A 7 -7.31 -10.87 -11.10
N LYS A 8 -7.01 -11.80 -10.18
CA LYS A 8 -6.49 -11.54 -8.84
C LYS A 8 -5.03 -11.06 -8.81
N ASN A 9 -4.44 -10.79 -9.98
CA ASN A 9 -2.99 -10.58 -10.12
C ASN A 9 -2.61 -9.11 -10.37
N ASN A 10 -3.59 -8.20 -10.48
CA ASN A 10 -3.32 -6.78 -10.76
C ASN A 10 -3.70 -5.92 -9.55
N VAL A 11 -2.82 -5.90 -8.55
CA VAL A 11 -2.88 -4.87 -7.50
C VAL A 11 -1.80 -3.84 -7.80
N GLN A 12 -2.24 -2.61 -7.99
CA GLN A 12 -1.38 -1.47 -8.29
C GLN A 12 -1.59 -0.37 -7.27
N ILE A 13 -0.53 0.35 -6.93
CA ILE A 13 -0.64 1.67 -6.31
C ILE A 13 -0.70 2.67 -7.46
N THR A 14 -1.78 3.42 -7.57
CA THR A 14 -1.99 4.43 -8.63
C THR A 14 -1.54 5.82 -8.19
N ARG A 15 -1.60 6.09 -6.88
CA ARG A 15 -1.23 7.36 -6.29
C ARG A 15 -0.91 7.20 -4.80
N ILE A 16 -0.06 8.08 -4.29
CA ILE A 16 0.19 8.26 -2.86
C ILE A 16 0.08 9.75 -2.55
N ASP A 17 -0.67 10.10 -1.51
CA ASP A 17 -0.66 11.45 -0.94
C ASP A 17 -0.05 11.39 0.46
N TYR A 18 1.00 12.17 0.71
CA TYR A 18 1.68 12.21 2.00
C TYR A 18 1.73 13.64 2.53
N ASP A 19 1.28 13.81 3.76
CA ASP A 19 1.38 15.05 4.52
C ASP A 19 2.49 14.89 5.57
N SER A 20 3.59 15.63 5.38
CA SER A 20 4.76 15.60 6.26
C SER A 20 4.50 16.19 7.65
N ASP A 21 3.51 17.08 7.78
CA ASP A 21 3.21 17.79 9.03
C ASP A 21 2.37 16.88 9.94
N THR A 22 1.34 16.25 9.39
CA THR A 22 0.46 15.35 10.14
C THR A 22 0.92 13.89 10.16
N LYS A 23 1.97 13.57 9.38
CA LYS A 23 2.46 12.19 9.13
C LYS A 23 1.40 11.26 8.53
N LYS A 24 0.32 11.80 7.97
CA LYS A 24 -0.72 11.02 7.31
C LYS A 24 -0.30 10.68 5.88
N ILE A 25 -0.53 9.44 5.51
CA ILE A 25 -0.31 8.94 4.14
C ILE A 25 -1.60 8.27 3.66
N ILE A 26 -1.98 8.52 2.41
CA ILE A 26 -3.15 7.93 1.76
C ILE A 26 -2.67 7.16 0.54
N PHE A 27 -3.02 5.88 0.48
CA PHE A 27 -2.71 5.01 -0.65
C PHE A 27 -3.95 4.80 -1.50
N TYR A 28 -3.79 4.99 -2.81
CA TYR A 28 -4.80 4.70 -3.81
C TYR A 28 -4.40 3.41 -4.51
N PHE A 29 -5.16 2.34 -4.28
CA PHE A 29 -4.95 1.05 -4.90
C PHE A 29 -5.96 0.82 -6.01
N LEU A 30 -5.51 0.21 -7.11
CA LEU A 30 -6.40 -0.40 -8.09
C LEU A 30 -6.31 -1.92 -7.92
N HIS A 31 -7.42 -2.55 -7.60
CA HIS A 31 -7.53 -4.01 -7.46
C HIS A 31 -8.79 -4.49 -8.19
N ALA A 32 -8.63 -5.37 -9.18
CA ALA A 32 -9.74 -5.91 -9.96
C ALA A 32 -10.66 -4.83 -10.60
N ASN A 33 -10.07 -3.71 -11.05
CA ASN A 33 -10.76 -2.52 -11.58
C ASN A 33 -11.57 -1.71 -10.55
N GLU A 34 -11.42 -2.01 -9.25
CA GLU A 34 -11.97 -1.21 -8.17
C GLU A 34 -10.86 -0.39 -7.51
N GLU A 35 -11.15 0.90 -7.27
CA GLU A 35 -10.26 1.77 -6.52
C GLU A 35 -10.50 1.57 -5.02
N LYS A 36 -9.42 1.37 -4.27
CA LYS A 36 -9.44 1.24 -2.82
C LYS A 36 -8.52 2.29 -2.20
N ILE A 37 -9.10 3.17 -1.40
CA ILE A 37 -8.38 4.26 -0.74
C ILE A 37 -8.15 3.84 0.71
N LEU A 38 -6.88 3.70 1.10
CA LEU A 38 -6.51 3.20 2.41
C LEU A 38 -5.55 4.18 3.09
N PRO A 39 -5.96 4.83 4.19
CA PRO A 39 -5.12 5.77 4.91
C PRO A 39 -4.25 5.08 5.96
N ALA A 40 -3.13 5.69 6.30
CA ALA A 40 -2.21 5.27 7.35
C ALA A 40 -1.45 6.46 7.98
N ILE A 41 -0.76 6.18 9.08
CA ILE A 41 0.17 7.09 9.78
C ILE A 41 1.58 6.55 9.61
N VAL A 42 2.50 7.45 9.29
CA VAL A 42 3.93 7.16 9.22
C VAL A 42 4.54 7.35 10.61
N ASN A 43 4.91 6.24 11.26
CA ASN A 43 5.61 6.26 12.55
C ASN A 43 7.12 6.14 12.30
N ASN A 44 7.84 7.24 12.51
CA ASN A 44 9.30 7.30 12.43
C ASN A 44 9.86 7.72 13.79
N GLU A 45 9.84 6.83 14.77
CA GLU A 45 10.59 7.04 16.01
C GLU A 45 12.08 6.81 15.73
N GLU A 46 12.91 7.77 16.11
CA GLU A 46 14.37 7.71 15.90
C GLU A 46 14.95 6.41 16.47
N GLY A 47 15.64 5.65 15.61
CA GLY A 47 16.30 4.39 15.98
C GLY A 47 15.43 3.13 15.91
N LYS A 48 14.15 3.23 15.55
CA LYS A 48 13.27 2.06 15.34
C LYS A 48 12.94 1.84 13.87
N VAL A 49 12.55 0.60 13.56
CA VAL A 49 12.09 0.20 12.23
C VAL A 49 10.94 1.11 11.81
N LYS A 50 11.09 1.66 10.60
CA LYS A 50 10.15 2.50 9.88
C LYS A 50 8.84 1.73 9.59
N PHE A 51 7.78 1.98 10.36
CA PHE A 51 6.49 1.33 10.16
C PHE A 51 5.40 2.32 9.72
N ILE A 52 4.53 1.85 8.83
CA ILE A 52 3.31 2.54 8.42
C ILE A 52 2.16 1.82 9.14
N SER A 53 1.56 2.48 10.13
CA SER A 53 0.44 1.93 10.92
C SER A 53 -0.89 2.48 10.42
N ALA A 54 -1.98 1.71 10.48
CA ALA A 54 -3.31 2.22 10.13
C ALA A 54 -3.70 3.41 11.04
N ILE A 55 -4.56 4.32 10.54
CA ILE A 55 -5.05 5.49 11.30
C ILE A 55 -6.01 5.09 12.43
N ASP A 56 -6.78 4.01 12.25
CA ASP A 56 -7.77 3.53 13.21
C ASP A 56 -7.60 2.02 13.49
N GLU A 57 -8.23 1.53 14.55
CA GLU A 57 -8.28 0.10 14.95
C GLU A 57 -8.86 -0.83 13.86
N SER A 58 -9.39 -0.30 12.75
CA SER A 58 -9.60 -1.09 11.55
C SER A 58 -8.25 -1.23 10.84
N ASP A 59 -7.65 -2.41 11.05
CA ASP A 59 -6.49 -2.92 10.31
C ASP A 59 -6.78 -3.04 8.79
N GLU A 60 -7.51 -2.15 8.13
CA GLU A 60 -7.93 -2.31 6.74
C GLU A 60 -6.76 -2.34 5.77
N LEU A 61 -5.76 -1.47 5.96
CA LEU A 61 -4.51 -1.53 5.20
C LEU A 61 -3.72 -2.80 5.53
N PHE A 62 -3.62 -3.14 6.81
CA PHE A 62 -2.91 -4.33 7.26
C PHE A 62 -3.55 -5.62 6.72
N ASN A 63 -4.85 -5.79 6.91
CA ASN A 63 -5.67 -6.90 6.40
C ASN A 63 -5.64 -6.96 4.88
N PHE A 64 -5.67 -5.82 4.20
CA PHE A 64 -5.51 -5.78 2.75
C PHE A 64 -4.15 -6.34 2.36
N LEU A 65 -3.05 -5.80 2.89
CA LEU A 65 -1.70 -6.29 2.59
C LEU A 65 -1.51 -7.77 2.97
N MET A 66 -2.05 -8.21 4.11
CA MET A 66 -2.03 -9.62 4.55
C MET A 66 -2.79 -10.52 3.58
N SER A 67 -3.95 -10.08 3.06
CA SER A 67 -4.68 -10.84 2.04
C SER A 67 -3.89 -11.01 0.74
N LEU A 68 -3.05 -10.03 0.40
CA LEU A 68 -2.17 -10.08 -0.77
C LEU A 68 -0.92 -10.91 -0.52
N MET A 69 -0.42 -10.99 0.72
CA MET A 69 0.72 -11.83 1.07
C MET A 69 0.47 -13.32 0.84
N ILE A 70 -0.80 -13.75 0.89
CA ILE A 70 -1.20 -15.12 0.54
C ILE A 70 -0.92 -15.40 -0.95
N ILE A 71 -0.98 -14.36 -1.80
CA ILE A 71 -0.74 -14.43 -3.24
C ILE A 71 0.75 -14.24 -3.54
N ASP A 72 1.35 -13.19 -3.00
CA ASP A 72 2.77 -12.87 -3.14
C ASP A 72 3.38 -12.39 -1.82
N SER A 73 4.24 -13.23 -1.25
CA SER A 73 4.97 -12.95 0.01
C SER A 73 5.82 -11.67 -0.02
N GLN A 74 6.18 -11.14 -1.19
CA GLN A 74 6.98 -9.92 -1.32
C GLN A 74 6.14 -8.64 -1.28
N VAL A 75 4.81 -8.72 -1.24
CA VAL A 75 3.93 -7.55 -1.30
C VAL A 75 4.26 -6.52 -0.22
N THR A 76 4.43 -6.93 1.03
CA THR A 76 4.76 -6.00 2.12
C THR A 76 6.12 -5.35 1.94
N LYS A 77 7.11 -6.08 1.40
CA LYS A 77 8.43 -5.52 1.08
C LYS A 77 8.34 -4.51 -0.06
N ASN A 78 7.63 -4.84 -1.14
CA ASN A 78 7.43 -3.96 -2.28
C ASN A 78 6.66 -2.71 -1.88
N PHE A 79 5.56 -2.87 -1.14
CA PHE A 79 4.76 -1.79 -0.58
C PHE A 79 5.61 -0.84 0.26
N ASN A 80 6.33 -1.36 1.26
CA ASN A 80 7.17 -0.54 2.12
C ASN A 80 8.25 0.21 1.32
N ARG A 81 8.89 -0.45 0.34
CA ARG A 81 9.88 0.21 -0.52
C ARG A 81 9.27 1.39 -1.28
N VAL A 82 8.10 1.21 -1.89
CA VAL A 82 7.43 2.26 -2.66
C VAL A 82 7.01 3.41 -1.76
N ALA A 83 6.38 3.10 -0.63
CA ALA A 83 5.95 4.11 0.34
C ALA A 83 7.13 4.93 0.87
N TRP A 84 8.24 4.29 1.25
CA TRP A 84 9.42 5.00 1.75
C TRP A 84 10.17 5.78 0.67
N ASN A 85 10.26 5.25 -0.55
CA ASN A 85 10.81 6.03 -1.67
C ASN A 85 10.00 7.32 -1.86
N TYR A 86 8.67 7.23 -1.81
CA TYR A 86 7.81 8.41 -1.94
C TYR A 86 7.99 9.39 -0.77
N ILE A 87 7.95 8.91 0.47
CA ILE A 87 8.12 9.72 1.69
C ILE A 87 9.49 10.43 1.72
N GLU A 88 10.55 9.77 1.26
CA GLU A 88 11.90 10.33 1.20
C GLU A 88 12.13 11.25 0.00
N GLY A 89 11.10 11.51 -0.82
CA GLY A 89 11.21 12.37 -2.01
C GLY A 89 12.00 11.74 -3.16
N ARG A 90 12.18 10.41 -3.16
CA ARG A 90 12.76 9.68 -4.30
C ARG A 90 11.71 9.52 -5.40
N GLU A 91 12.19 9.36 -6.63
CA GLU A 91 11.31 9.16 -7.78
C GLU A 91 10.50 7.85 -7.64
N VAL A 92 9.18 7.97 -7.80
CA VAL A 92 8.23 6.86 -7.88
C VAL A 92 7.34 7.10 -9.08
N ILE A 93 7.41 6.18 -10.06
CA ILE A 93 6.62 6.27 -11.29
C ILE A 93 5.36 5.43 -11.11
N PHE A 94 4.19 6.08 -11.16
CA PHE A 94 2.90 5.42 -11.05
C PHE A 94 2.34 5.02 -12.44
N PRO A 95 1.51 3.96 -12.53
CA PRO A 95 1.14 3.05 -11.44
C PRO A 95 2.27 2.07 -11.08
N VAL A 96 2.37 1.71 -9.80
CA VAL A 96 3.34 0.71 -9.31
C VAL A 96 2.63 -0.61 -9.05
N GLN A 97 3.05 -1.67 -9.75
CA GLN A 97 2.57 -3.02 -9.53
C GLN A 97 3.12 -3.59 -8.21
N LEU A 98 2.24 -4.13 -7.36
CA LEU A 98 2.63 -4.70 -6.06
C LEU A 98 2.78 -6.22 -6.07
N ILE A 99 2.01 -6.90 -6.91
CA ILE A 99 1.99 -8.37 -7.07
C ILE A 99 2.52 -8.69 -8.47
N SER A 100 3.48 -9.60 -8.60
CA SER A 100 3.98 -10.07 -9.89
C SER A 100 3.60 -11.51 -10.19
#